data_AF-A0A9E4FEA0-F1
#
_entry.id   AF-A0A9E4FEA0-F1
#
_cell.length_a   1.000
_cell.length_b   1.000
_cell.length_c   1.000
_cell.angle_alpha   90.00
_cell.angle_beta   90.00
_cell.angle_gamma   90.00
#
_symmetry.space_group_name_H-M   'P 1'
#
loop_
_entity.id
_entity.type
_entity.pdbx_description
1 polymer ?
#
loop_
_entity_poly.entity_id
_entity_poly.type
_entity_poly.pdbx_seq_one_letter_code
_entity_poly.pdbx_strand_id
1 'polypeptide(L)'
;MELSTAQEVSVKKFLVPACSLVIASCSTIQQNNDSAIAAVTHDGQVQKSITCNLCIDFRRLVIVNRAGGRCEVYYAKGGEAEKVAEGGDPAECESVYERMSIDLTSAGFDCK
;
A
#
# COMPACT_ATOMS: atom_id res chain seq x y z
N MET A 1 -16.46 13.78 -29.94
CA MET A 1 -15.05 13.66 -29.49
C MET A 1 -15.00 14.25 -28.11
N GLU A 2 -15.04 13.38 -27.11
CA GLU A 2 -15.20 13.75 -25.70
C GLU A 2 -13.85 14.19 -25.14
N LEU A 3 -13.76 15.44 -24.67
CA LEU A 3 -12.60 15.95 -23.94
C LEU A 3 -12.79 15.67 -22.46
N SER A 4 -11.82 14.93 -21.92
CA SER A 4 -11.68 14.50 -20.53
C SER A 4 -11.73 15.67 -19.54
N THR A 5 -12.55 15.51 -18.51
CA THR A 5 -12.72 16.44 -17.38
C THR A 5 -11.51 16.42 -16.45
N ALA A 6 -10.84 17.57 -16.30
CA ALA A 6 -9.87 17.81 -15.24
C ALA A 6 -10.62 17.96 -13.90
N GLN A 7 -10.27 17.13 -12.91
CA GLN A 7 -10.80 17.22 -11.56
C GLN A 7 -9.89 18.12 -10.70
N GLU A 8 -10.41 19.28 -10.31
CA GLU A 8 -9.78 20.19 -9.35
C GLU A 8 -9.81 19.59 -7.93
N VAL A 9 -8.65 19.40 -7.30
CA VAL A 9 -8.57 19.01 -5.89
C VAL A 9 -8.26 20.25 -5.05
N SER A 10 -9.26 20.68 -4.29
CA SER A 10 -9.22 21.83 -3.38
C SER A 10 -8.29 21.57 -2.18
N VAL A 11 -7.14 22.27 -2.13
CA VAL A 11 -6.19 22.17 -1.01
C VAL A 11 -6.58 23.16 0.09
N LYS A 12 -7.30 22.68 1.11
CA LYS A 12 -7.51 23.44 2.36
C LYS A 12 -6.21 23.49 3.14
N LYS A 13 -5.69 24.71 3.29
CA LYS A 13 -4.45 25.08 3.96
C LYS A 13 -4.57 24.86 5.48
N PHE A 14 -3.95 23.81 6.01
CA PHE A 14 -3.76 23.59 7.44
C PHE A 14 -2.28 23.76 7.80
N LEU A 15 -1.99 24.68 8.72
CA LEU A 15 -0.67 24.90 9.31
C LEU A 15 -0.34 23.77 10.30
N VAL A 16 0.76 23.05 10.09
CA VAL A 16 1.36 22.10 11.06
C VAL A 16 2.90 22.21 10.97
N PRO A 17 3.64 22.20 12.09
CA PRO A 17 4.98 22.77 12.18
C PRO A 17 6.11 21.84 11.67
N ALA A 18 7.17 22.48 11.15
CA ALA A 18 8.54 22.00 10.99
C ALA A 18 8.81 20.63 10.30
N CYS A 19 8.04 20.28 9.26
CA CYS A 19 8.49 19.37 8.20
C CYS A 19 8.45 20.09 6.83
N SER A 20 8.95 21.32 6.81
CA SER A 20 8.80 22.25 5.68
C SER A 20 9.86 22.00 4.61
N LEU A 21 9.65 21.01 3.73
CA LEU A 21 10.10 21.03 2.30
C LEU A 21 9.83 19.73 1.50
N VAL A 22 8.80 18.91 1.77
CA VAL A 22 8.59 17.67 0.96
C VAL A 22 7.11 17.29 0.77
N ILE A 23 6.24 18.23 0.37
CA ILE A 23 4.81 17.90 0.18
C ILE A 23 4.54 17.32 -1.22
N ALA A 24 5.33 17.69 -2.24
CA ALA A 24 5.12 17.20 -3.61
C ALA A 24 5.49 15.72 -3.79
N SER A 25 6.51 15.23 -3.06
CA SER A 25 7.03 13.86 -3.21
C SER A 25 6.14 12.80 -2.59
N CYS A 26 5.44 13.10 -1.49
CA CYS A 26 4.59 12.13 -0.80
C CYS A 26 3.44 11.65 -1.70
N SER A 27 2.80 12.55 -2.45
CA SER A 27 1.70 12.22 -3.34
C SER A 27 2.12 11.26 -4.45
N THR A 28 3.30 11.47 -5.04
CA THR A 28 3.83 10.60 -6.10
C THR A 28 4.20 9.22 -5.57
N ILE A 29 4.84 9.13 -4.40
CA ILE A 29 5.23 7.84 -3.81
C ILE A 29 3.99 7.00 -3.48
N GLN A 30 2.93 7.65 -2.96
CA GLN A 30 1.67 6.98 -2.68
C GLN A 30 0.99 6.47 -3.96
N GLN A 31 0.89 7.31 -5.00
CA GLN A 31 0.35 6.91 -6.31
C GLN A 31 1.13 5.75 -6.95
N ASN A 32 2.45 5.73 -6.79
CA ASN A 32 3.28 4.65 -7.31
C ASN A 32 3.01 3.33 -6.57
N ASN A 33 2.85 3.35 -5.24
CA ASN A 33 2.47 2.15 -4.49
C ASN A 33 1.07 1.65 -4.87
N ASP A 34 0.11 2.54 -5.08
CA ASP A 34 -1.23 2.16 -5.56
C ASP A 34 -1.15 1.46 -6.92
N SER A 35 -0.32 1.98 -7.83
CA SER A 35 -0.11 1.40 -9.16
C SER A 35 0.58 0.03 -9.08
N ALA A 36 1.58 -0.12 -8.20
CA ALA A 36 2.29 -1.37 -7.99
C ALA A 36 1.38 -2.46 -7.42
N ILE A 37 0.52 -2.11 -6.45
CA ILE A 37 -0.49 -3.02 -5.92
C ILE A 37 -1.52 -3.38 -6.99
N ALA A 38 -2.05 -2.40 -7.73
CA ALA A 38 -3.02 -2.65 -8.79
C ALA A 38 -2.47 -3.64 -9.84
N ALA A 39 -1.18 -3.54 -10.18
CA ALA A 39 -0.52 -4.46 -11.09
C ALA A 39 -0.48 -5.91 -10.56
N VAL A 40 -0.17 -6.11 -9.28
CA VAL A 40 -0.10 -7.46 -8.71
C VAL A 40 -1.46 -8.03 -8.32
N THR A 41 -2.47 -7.19 -8.09
CA THR A 41 -3.82 -7.61 -7.73
C THR A 41 -4.73 -7.87 -8.94
N HIS A 42 -4.27 -7.66 -10.18
CA HIS A 42 -5.10 -7.71 -11.39
C HIS A 42 -5.93 -9.00 -11.51
N ASP A 43 -5.30 -10.15 -11.25
CA ASP A 43 -5.93 -11.48 -11.34
C ASP A 43 -6.34 -12.05 -9.97
N GLY A 44 -6.75 -11.22 -9.02
CA GLY A 44 -7.03 -11.65 -7.66
C GLY A 44 -7.94 -10.73 -6.88
N GLN A 45 -8.51 -11.24 -5.80
CA GLN A 45 -9.34 -10.44 -4.90
C GLN A 45 -8.50 -9.98 -3.71
N VAL A 46 -8.41 -8.67 -3.51
CA VAL A 46 -7.81 -8.12 -2.29
C VAL A 46 -8.68 -8.49 -1.08
N GLN A 47 -8.11 -9.27 -0.16
CA GLN A 47 -8.77 -9.67 1.08
C GLN A 47 -8.51 -8.66 2.21
N LYS A 48 -7.25 -8.23 2.36
CA LYS A 48 -6.79 -7.36 3.44
C LYS A 48 -5.71 -6.44 2.89
N SER A 49 -5.71 -5.17 3.31
CA SER A 49 -4.71 -4.19 2.91
C SER A 49 -4.46 -3.21 4.05
N ILE A 50 -3.21 -2.87 4.30
CA ILE A 50 -2.82 -1.84 5.27
C ILE A 50 -1.71 -0.99 4.67
N THR A 51 -1.78 0.31 4.90
CA THR A 51 -0.75 1.26 4.47
C THR A 51 0.02 1.72 5.69
N CYS A 52 1.33 1.55 5.67
CA CYS A 52 2.25 1.88 6.74
C CYS A 52 3.15 3.04 6.33
N ASN A 53 3.17 4.10 7.13
CA ASN A 53 3.87 5.34 6.79
C ASN A 53 4.90 5.72 7.85
N LEU A 54 6.10 6.10 7.42
CA LEU A 54 7.12 6.70 8.27
C LEU A 54 7.74 7.90 7.53
N CYS A 55 7.29 9.10 7.88
CA CYS A 55 7.63 10.35 7.19
C CYS A 55 7.33 10.31 5.68
N ILE A 56 8.35 10.00 4.86
CA ILE A 56 8.27 9.90 3.39
C ILE A 56 8.37 8.44 2.88
N ASP A 57 8.60 7.47 3.77
CA ASP A 57 8.61 6.04 3.43
C ASP A 57 7.19 5.50 3.54
N PHE A 58 6.60 5.16 2.39
CA PHE A 58 5.28 4.56 2.28
C PHE A 58 5.43 3.09 1.93
N ARG A 59 4.79 2.26 2.74
CA ARG A 59 4.77 0.81 2.57
C ARG A 59 3.32 0.34 2.53
N ARG A 60 3.05 -0.69 1.75
CA ARG A 60 1.73 -1.31 1.74
C ARG A 60 1.86 -2.82 1.83
N LEU A 61 1.08 -3.43 2.70
CA LEU A 61 0.93 -4.87 2.79
C LEU A 61 -0.47 -5.24 2.30
N VAL A 62 -0.56 -6.26 1.45
CA VAL A 62 -1.82 -6.71 0.86
C VAL A 62 -1.88 -8.23 0.84
N ILE A 63 -3.02 -8.80 1.25
CA ILE A 63 -3.36 -10.21 1.00
C ILE A 63 -4.26 -10.27 -0.22
N VAL A 64 -3.91 -11.14 -1.17
CA VAL A 64 -4.65 -11.38 -2.41
C VAL A 64 -5.07 -12.84 -2.46
N ASN A 65 -6.38 -13.07 -2.55
CA ASN A 65 -6.94 -14.38 -2.81
C ASN A 65 -6.96 -14.66 -4.32
N ARG A 66 -6.47 -15.83 -4.70
CA ARG A 66 -6.40 -16.32 -6.08
C ARG A 66 -7.39 -17.45 -6.31
N ALA A 67 -7.69 -17.70 -7.58
CA ALA A 67 -8.46 -18.86 -7.97
C ALA A 67 -7.82 -20.17 -7.45
N GLY A 68 -8.65 -21.11 -7.03
CA GLY A 68 -8.20 -22.39 -6.47
C GLY A 68 -7.88 -22.36 -4.98
N GLY A 69 -8.32 -21.33 -4.25
CA GLY A 69 -8.15 -21.26 -2.78
C GLY A 69 -6.75 -20.85 -2.32
N ARG A 70 -5.89 -20.43 -3.25
CA ARG A 70 -4.55 -19.91 -2.91
C ARG A 70 -4.63 -18.48 -2.42
N CYS A 71 -3.72 -18.11 -1.55
CA CYS A 71 -3.51 -16.75 -1.09
C CYS A 71 -2.07 -16.32 -1.36
N GLU A 72 -1.86 -15.03 -1.59
CA GLU A 72 -0.55 -14.41 -1.77
C GLU A 72 -0.47 -13.16 -0.90
N VAL A 73 0.70 -12.91 -0.31
CA VAL A 73 0.98 -11.67 0.44
C VAL A 73 1.96 -10.85 -0.36
N TYR A 74 1.61 -9.58 -0.59
CA TYR A 74 2.43 -8.62 -1.30
C TYR A 74 2.85 -7.49 -0.36
N TYR A 75 4.11 -7.10 -0.50
CA TYR A 75 4.70 -5.95 0.16
C TYR A 75 5.14 -4.95 -0.90
N ALA A 76 4.58 -3.74 -0.86
CA ALA A 76 4.95 -2.66 -1.75
C ALA A 76 5.72 -1.56 -1.03
N LYS A 77 6.78 -1.08 -1.67
CA LYS A 77 7.62 0.03 -1.20
C LYS A 77 8.16 0.79 -2.41
N GLY A 78 8.08 2.12 -2.37
CA GLY A 78 8.72 2.96 -3.37
C GLY A 78 8.19 2.77 -4.81
N GLY A 79 6.96 2.27 -4.98
CA GLY A 79 6.40 1.99 -6.29
C GLY A 79 6.70 0.60 -6.87
N GLU A 80 7.32 -0.26 -6.09
CA GLU A 80 7.54 -1.67 -6.45
C GLU A 80 6.74 -2.55 -5.49
N ALA A 81 6.20 -3.67 -5.98
CA ALA A 81 5.49 -4.65 -5.19
C ALA A 81 6.16 -6.02 -5.33
N GLU A 82 6.47 -6.64 -4.20
CA GLU A 82 7.11 -7.95 -4.13
C GLU A 82 6.18 -8.95 -3.45
N LYS A 83 6.14 -10.18 -3.95
CA LYS A 83 5.44 -11.28 -3.28
C LYS A 83 6.33 -11.83 -2.16
N VAL A 84 5.83 -11.74 -0.93
CA VAL A 84 6.55 -12.15 0.29
C VAL A 84 6.03 -13.47 0.87
N ALA A 85 4.84 -13.90 0.46
CA ALA A 85 4.32 -15.23 0.78
C ALA A 85 3.32 -15.72 -0.28
N GLU A 86 3.18 -17.04 -0.39
CA GLU A 86 2.12 -17.75 -1.09
C GLU A 86 1.72 -18.97 -0.26
N GLY A 87 0.43 -19.25 -0.16
CA GLY A 87 -0.10 -20.36 0.62
C GLY A 87 -1.37 -20.96 0.01
N GLY A 88 -1.66 -22.21 0.37
CA GLY A 88 -2.94 -22.86 0.09
C GLY A 88 -3.96 -22.71 1.22
N ASP A 89 -3.52 -22.25 2.40
CA ASP A 89 -4.35 -21.96 3.56
C ASP A 89 -4.36 -20.44 3.82
N PRO A 90 -5.54 -19.78 3.81
CA PRO A 90 -5.67 -18.37 4.17
C PRO A 90 -5.02 -18.01 5.52
N ALA A 91 -5.00 -18.93 6.50
CA ALA A 91 -4.40 -18.69 7.80
C ALA A 91 -2.87 -18.49 7.74
N GLU A 92 -2.18 -19.14 6.80
CA GLU A 92 -0.74 -18.96 6.60
C GLU A 92 -0.43 -17.55 6.09
N CYS A 93 -1.18 -17.08 5.08
CA CYS A 93 -1.03 -15.72 4.56
C CYS A 93 -1.36 -14.67 5.61
N GLU A 94 -2.41 -14.89 6.41
CA GLU A 94 -2.77 -13.97 7.49
C GLU A 94 -1.69 -13.91 8.56
N SER A 95 -1.09 -15.04 8.95
CA SER A 95 0.02 -15.06 9.90
C SER A 95 1.25 -14.27 9.41
N VAL A 96 1.63 -14.42 8.13
CA VAL A 96 2.73 -13.64 7.55
C VAL A 96 2.39 -12.16 7.50
N TYR A 97 1.17 -11.82 7.07
CA TYR A 97 0.69 -10.45 7.02
C TYR A 97 0.73 -9.77 8.39
N GLU A 98 0.23 -10.44 9.44
CA GLU A 98 0.21 -9.90 10.80
C GLU A 98 1.61 -9.70 11.36
N ARG A 99 2.49 -10.68 11.17
CA ARG A 99 3.89 -10.57 11.59
C ARG A 99 4.58 -9.37 10.93
N MET A 100 4.43 -9.21 9.62
CA MET A 100 5.00 -8.06 8.92
C MET A 100 4.40 -6.72 9.37
N SER A 101 3.09 -6.68 9.63
CA SER A 101 2.42 -5.49 10.18
C SER A 101 2.98 -5.11 11.55
N ILE A 102 3.20 -6.09 12.43
CA ILE A 102 3.83 -5.91 13.74
C ILE A 102 5.27 -5.44 13.59
N ASP A 103 6.05 -6.02 12.68
CA ASP A 103 7.44 -5.63 12.43
C ASP A 103 7.53 -4.18 11.94
N LEU A 104 6.63 -3.76 11.04
CA LEU A 104 6.55 -2.36 10.58
C LEU A 104 6.15 -1.41 11.70
N THR A 105 5.15 -1.77 12.50
CA THR A 105 4.72 -0.96 13.66
C THR A 105 5.86 -0.84 14.68
N SER A 106 6.56 -1.94 14.94
CA SER A 106 7.72 -1.98 15.85
C SER A 106 8.91 -1.18 15.32
N ALA A 107 9.04 -1.07 13.99
CA ALA A 107 10.01 -0.19 13.33
C ALA A 107 9.58 1.28 13.30
N GLY A 108 8.43 1.63 13.88
CA GLY A 108 7.95 3.00 14.01
C GLY A 108 7.03 3.48 12.89
N PHE A 109 6.60 2.60 11.98
CA PHE A 109 5.60 2.96 10.97
C PHE A 109 4.21 3.10 11.59
N ASP A 110 3.46 4.10 11.13
CA ASP A 110 2.02 4.26 11.43
C ASP A 110 1.22 3.50 10.36
N CYS A 111 0.63 2.36 10.74
CA CYS A 111 -0.09 1.45 9.85
C CYS A 111 -1.62 1.62 9.98
N LYS A 112 -2.30 1.95 8.87
CA LYS A 112 -3.74 2.26 8.80
C LYS A 112 -4.43 1.72 7.55
#